data_AF-A0A8D1TRH4-F1
#
_entry.id   AF-A0A8D1TRH4-F1
#
_cell.length_a   1.000
_cell.length_b   1.000
_cell.length_c   1.000
_cell.angle_alpha   90.00
_cell.angle_beta   90.00
_cell.angle_gamma   90.00
#
_symmetry.space_group_name_H-M   'P 1'
#
loop_
_entity.id
_entity.type
_entity.pdbx_description
1 polymer ?
#
loop_
_entity_poly.entity_id
_entity_poly.type
_entity_poly.pdbx_seq_one_letter_code
_entity_poly.pdbx_strand_id
1 'polypeptide(L)'
;SVSDSVATASGSQRCLRGSEGLARQMLPEEQLKCEFLLLKAYCHPQSSFFAETPRNIQDYGEPFKEAMWLDLVKERLTERVYTVAWFLRDMRLIFRNHQMFYKASDFGQIGLDLEAEFEKDLKKMFTVHEAR
;
A
#
# COMPACT_ATOMS: atom_id res chain seq x y z
N SER A 1 57.91 37.39 17.41
CA SER A 1 56.97 38.10 18.29
C SER A 1 55.59 37.55 18.07
N VAL A 2 54.96 37.14 19.16
CA VAL A 2 53.62 36.54 19.28
C VAL A 2 52.54 37.61 19.08
N SER A 3 51.40 37.28 18.48
CA SER A 3 50.03 37.39 19.07
C SER A 3 48.90 37.29 18.03
N ASP A 4 48.18 36.17 18.13
CA ASP A 4 46.74 35.89 18.01
C ASP A 4 45.77 36.83 17.25
N SER A 5 44.86 36.24 16.48
CA SER A 5 43.43 36.14 16.86
C SER A 5 42.63 35.17 15.96
N VAL A 6 41.76 34.42 16.64
CA VAL A 6 40.86 33.36 16.18
C VAL A 6 39.69 33.89 15.35
N ALA A 7 39.29 33.12 14.32
CA ALA A 7 37.88 33.00 13.93
C ALA A 7 37.61 31.62 13.31
N THR A 8 37.17 30.68 14.14
CA THR A 8 36.57 29.42 13.71
C THR A 8 35.20 29.69 13.07
N ALA A 9 35.08 29.47 11.76
CA ALA A 9 33.77 29.43 11.10
C ALA A 9 33.21 28.00 11.16
N SER A 10 32.55 27.72 12.28
CA SER A 10 31.53 26.68 12.41
C SER A 10 30.36 27.02 11.48
N GLY A 11 29.82 26.02 10.78
CA GLY A 11 28.69 26.26 9.89
C GLY A 11 28.24 25.02 9.14
N SER A 12 27.85 23.98 9.90
CA SER A 12 26.99 22.86 9.50
C SER A 12 26.42 22.91 8.08
N GLN A 13 27.07 22.21 7.14
CA GLN A 13 26.40 21.78 5.92
C GLN A 13 25.51 20.56 6.24
N ARG A 14 24.51 20.81 7.10
CA ARG A 14 23.38 19.93 7.39
C ARG A 14 22.12 20.77 7.31
N CYS A 15 21.70 21.06 6.08
CA CYS A 15 20.32 21.47 5.80
C CYS A 15 19.98 21.14 4.34
N LEU A 16 20.20 19.89 3.95
CA LEU A 16 19.37 19.23 2.94
C LEU A 16 18.68 18.04 3.59
N ARG A 17 18.16 18.25 4.81
CA ARG A 17 17.11 17.38 5.37
C ARG A 17 15.79 17.91 4.82
N GLY A 18 15.64 17.82 3.50
CA GLY A 18 14.32 17.86 2.88
C GLY A 18 13.54 16.71 3.47
N SER A 19 12.41 17.02 4.10
CA SER A 19 11.53 16.07 4.74
C SER A 19 10.84 15.17 3.70
N GLU A 20 11.58 14.23 3.11
CA GLU A 20 10.96 12.94 2.80
C GLU A 20 10.79 12.24 4.13
N GLY A 21 9.59 12.40 4.72
CA GLY A 21 9.20 11.62 5.88
C GLY A 21 9.33 10.16 5.51
N LEU A 22 10.40 9.51 5.97
CA LEU A 22 10.59 8.07 5.86
C LEU A 22 9.32 7.44 6.42
N ALA A 23 8.46 6.99 5.52
CA ALA A 23 7.23 6.31 5.88
C ALA A 23 7.67 5.10 6.72
N ARG A 24 7.23 5.05 7.98
CA ARG A 24 7.70 4.03 8.94
C ARG A 24 7.42 2.65 8.36
N GLN A 25 8.47 1.85 8.18
CA GLN A 25 8.37 0.44 7.78
C GLN A 25 7.45 -0.30 8.75
N MET A 26 6.71 -1.29 8.24
CA MET A 26 5.85 -2.14 9.06
C MET A 26 6.66 -2.85 10.16
N LEU A 27 6.13 -2.89 11.37
CA LEU A 27 6.58 -3.83 12.39
C LEU A 27 6.29 -5.28 11.94
N PRO A 28 6.99 -6.29 12.50
CA PRO A 28 6.71 -7.70 12.17
C PRO A 28 5.24 -8.10 12.35
N GLU A 29 4.56 -7.58 13.38
CA GLU A 29 3.13 -7.86 13.60
C GLU A 29 2.24 -7.19 12.54
N GLU A 30 2.56 -5.95 12.15
CA GLU A 30 1.84 -5.22 11.10
C GLU A 30 2.03 -5.91 9.74
N GLN A 31 3.26 -6.34 9.44
CA GLN A 31 3.59 -7.13 8.26
C GLN A 31 2.76 -8.41 8.19
N LEU A 32 2.72 -9.20 9.28
CA LEU A 32 1.95 -10.44 9.34
C LEU A 32 0.45 -10.20 9.15
N LYS A 33 -0.10 -9.11 9.72
CA LYS A 33 -1.50 -8.72 9.51
C LYS A 33 -1.77 -8.38 8.04
N CYS A 34 -0.88 -7.63 7.38
CA CYS A 34 -1.00 -7.31 5.96
C CYS A 34 -0.88 -8.56 5.08
N GLU A 35 0.06 -9.46 5.36
CA GLU A 35 0.22 -10.73 4.67
C GLU A 35 -1.03 -11.61 4.81
N PHE A 36 -1.61 -11.65 6.01
CA PHE A 36 -2.85 -12.39 6.25
C PHE A 36 -4.05 -11.77 5.53
N LEU A 37 -4.21 -10.44 5.54
CA LEU A 37 -5.26 -9.77 4.77
C LEU A 37 -5.13 -10.07 3.27
N LEU A 38 -3.92 -10.05 2.73
CA LEU A 38 -3.66 -10.40 1.34
C LEU A 38 -4.01 -11.87 1.06
N LEU A 39 -3.62 -12.81 1.94
CA LEU A 39 -3.99 -14.22 1.82
C LEU A 39 -5.51 -14.40 1.79
N LYS A 40 -6.25 -13.70 2.65
CA LYS A 40 -7.72 -13.76 2.65
C LYS A 40 -8.31 -13.30 1.32
N ALA A 41 -7.76 -12.26 0.70
CA ALA A 41 -8.18 -11.81 -0.62
C ALA A 41 -7.94 -12.89 -1.70
N TYR A 42 -6.81 -13.61 -1.66
CA TYR A 42 -6.55 -14.75 -2.55
C TYR A 42 -7.52 -15.92 -2.35
N CYS A 43 -7.98 -16.16 -1.11
CA CYS A 43 -8.91 -17.24 -0.80
C CYS A 43 -10.35 -16.98 -1.28
N HIS A 44 -10.68 -15.77 -1.72
CA HIS A 44 -12.00 -15.48 -2.26
C HIS A 44 -12.25 -16.23 -3.58
N PRO A 45 -13.45 -16.80 -3.83
CA PRO A 45 -13.73 -17.57 -5.06
C PRO A 45 -13.50 -16.80 -6.37
N GLN A 46 -13.57 -15.47 -6.33
CA GLN A 46 -13.40 -14.59 -7.49
C GLN A 46 -12.02 -13.90 -7.51
N SER A 47 -11.06 -14.34 -6.69
CA SER A 47 -9.72 -13.71 -6.62
C SER A 47 -8.97 -13.73 -7.96
N SER A 48 -9.27 -14.68 -8.84
CA SER A 48 -8.68 -14.79 -10.18
C SER A 48 -8.92 -13.58 -11.09
N PHE A 49 -9.97 -12.79 -10.86
CA PHE A 49 -10.17 -11.52 -11.58
C PHE A 49 -9.14 -10.45 -11.21
N PHE A 50 -8.47 -10.60 -10.06
CA PHE A 50 -7.60 -9.60 -9.47
C PHE A 50 -6.17 -10.08 -9.27
N ALA A 51 -5.89 -11.36 -9.51
CA ALA A 51 -4.61 -12.00 -9.20
C ALA A 51 -3.48 -11.44 -10.06
N GLU A 52 -3.63 -11.55 -11.38
CA GLU A 52 -2.62 -11.22 -12.38
C GLU A 52 -2.84 -9.82 -12.98
N THR A 53 -1.95 -9.42 -13.88
CA THR A 53 -2.06 -8.17 -14.66
C THR A 53 -3.46 -8.05 -15.29
N PRO A 54 -4.19 -6.94 -15.05
CA PRO A 54 -5.53 -6.76 -15.58
C PRO A 54 -5.57 -6.84 -17.12
N ARG A 55 -6.59 -7.50 -17.69
CA ARG A 55 -6.73 -7.64 -19.15
C ARG A 55 -6.86 -6.31 -19.89
N ASN A 56 -7.43 -5.32 -19.21
CA ASN A 56 -7.59 -3.97 -19.69
C ASN A 56 -6.37 -3.10 -19.39
N ILE A 57 -5.19 -3.67 -19.12
CA ILE A 57 -4.01 -2.88 -18.77
C ILE A 57 -3.77 -1.80 -19.82
N GLN A 58 -3.91 -2.07 -21.12
CA GLN A 58 -3.72 -1.07 -22.18
C GLN A 58 -4.69 0.12 -22.14
N ASP A 59 -5.84 -0.01 -21.46
CA ASP A 59 -6.82 1.07 -21.30
C ASP A 59 -6.44 2.05 -20.18
N TYR A 60 -5.49 1.67 -19.32
CA TYR A 60 -4.89 2.58 -18.35
C TYR A 60 -3.87 3.45 -19.10
N GLY A 61 -4.17 4.74 -19.24
CA GLY A 61 -3.28 5.70 -19.90
C GLY A 61 -1.90 5.77 -19.24
N GLU A 62 -0.89 6.13 -20.04
CA GLU A 62 0.49 6.23 -19.56
C GLU A 62 0.63 7.22 -18.37
N PRO A 63 1.42 6.86 -17.36
CA PRO A 63 2.23 5.64 -17.29
C PRO A 63 1.61 4.56 -16.39
N PHE A 64 0.29 4.37 -16.39
CA PHE A 64 -0.44 3.58 -15.37
C PHE A 64 -0.45 4.21 -13.99
N LYS A 65 -0.77 5.51 -13.87
CA LYS A 65 -0.93 6.12 -12.54
C LYS A 65 -2.10 5.45 -11.82
N GLU A 66 -1.79 4.40 -11.05
CA GLU A 66 -2.66 3.63 -10.15
C GLU A 66 -3.26 2.29 -10.67
N ALA A 67 -2.68 1.62 -11.69
CA ALA A 67 -3.02 0.20 -11.91
C ALA A 67 -2.51 -0.67 -10.76
N MET A 68 -3.32 -1.64 -10.30
CA MET A 68 -2.97 -2.51 -9.17
C MET A 68 -3.64 -3.87 -9.29
N TRP A 69 -2.95 -4.93 -8.86
CA TRP A 69 -3.44 -6.31 -8.79
C TRP A 69 -2.74 -7.06 -7.65
N LEU A 70 -3.27 -8.22 -7.25
CA LEU A 70 -2.83 -8.92 -6.04
C LEU A 70 -1.38 -9.42 -6.13
N ASP A 71 -0.91 -9.88 -7.28
CA ASP A 71 0.48 -10.34 -7.44
C ASP A 71 1.47 -9.18 -7.29
N LEU A 72 1.13 -7.98 -7.80
CA LEU A 72 1.97 -6.80 -7.62
C LEU A 72 1.99 -6.34 -6.15
N VAL A 73 0.85 -6.42 -5.45
CA VAL A 73 0.82 -6.16 -4.00
C VAL A 73 1.65 -7.21 -3.25
N LYS A 74 1.55 -8.49 -3.63
CA LYS A 74 2.33 -9.58 -3.04
C LYS A 74 3.84 -9.37 -3.22
N GLU A 75 4.27 -8.99 -4.41
CA GLU A 75 5.66 -8.66 -4.72
C GLU A 75 6.16 -7.53 -3.81
N ARG A 76 5.47 -6.38 -3.81
CA ARG A 76 5.82 -5.22 -2.98
C ARG A 76 5.81 -5.51 -1.48
N LEU A 77 4.87 -6.34 -1.02
CA LEU A 77 4.81 -6.76 0.38
C LEU A 77 5.98 -7.67 0.76
N THR A 78 6.41 -8.55 -0.15
CA THR A 78 7.57 -9.43 0.01
C THR A 78 8.87 -8.64 0.04
N GLU A 79 8.99 -7.60 -0.80
CA GLU A 79 10.13 -6.69 -0.85
C GLU A 79 10.19 -5.70 0.33
N ARG A 80 9.19 -5.72 1.21
CA ARG A 80 9.08 -4.85 2.40
C ARG A 80 9.13 -3.36 2.06
N VAL A 81 8.62 -2.97 0.90
CA VAL A 81 8.55 -1.55 0.49
C VAL A 81 7.29 -0.85 1.03
N TYR A 82 6.38 -1.59 1.65
CA TYR A 82 5.13 -1.04 2.17
C TYR A 82 5.23 -0.47 3.58
N THR A 83 4.48 0.61 3.79
CA THR A 83 3.87 0.93 5.08
C THR A 83 2.44 0.37 5.11
N VAL A 84 1.86 0.22 6.31
CA VAL A 84 0.45 -0.21 6.45
C VAL A 84 -0.48 0.65 5.59
N ALA A 85 -0.33 1.98 5.65
CA ALA A 85 -1.16 2.89 4.88
C ALA A 85 -1.06 2.66 3.36
N TRP A 86 0.14 2.41 2.85
CA TRP A 86 0.34 2.15 1.42
C TRP A 86 -0.25 0.82 0.98
N PHE A 87 -0.05 -0.24 1.77
CA PHE A 87 -0.67 -1.55 1.49
C PHE A 87 -2.20 -1.43 1.43
N LEU A 88 -2.83 -0.78 2.42
CA LEU A 88 -4.28 -0.63 2.44
C LEU A 88 -4.80 0.21 1.28
N ARG A 89 -4.06 1.26 0.89
CA ARG A 89 -4.39 2.07 -0.29
C ARG A 89 -4.37 1.23 -1.56
N ASP A 90 -3.29 0.48 -1.77
CA ASP A 90 -3.10 -0.34 -2.97
C ASP A 90 -4.14 -1.48 -3.03
N MET A 91 -4.48 -2.12 -1.91
CA MET A 91 -5.57 -3.11 -1.86
C MET A 91 -6.92 -2.51 -2.28
N ARG A 92 -7.32 -1.36 -1.74
CA ARG A 92 -8.56 -0.65 -2.12
C ARG A 92 -8.58 -0.23 -3.59
N LEU A 93 -7.41 0.12 -4.11
CA LEU A 93 -7.27 0.56 -5.49
C LEU A 93 -7.58 -0.57 -6.48
N ILE A 94 -7.22 -1.82 -6.18
CA ILE A 94 -7.58 -3.00 -6.98
C ILE A 94 -9.09 -3.04 -7.21
N PHE A 95 -9.87 -2.95 -6.14
CA PHE A 95 -11.34 -3.09 -6.20
C PHE A 95 -12.00 -1.91 -6.92
N ARG A 96 -11.56 -0.67 -6.62
CA ARG A 96 -12.07 0.54 -7.29
C ARG A 96 -11.79 0.55 -8.79
N ASN A 97 -10.61 0.10 -9.19
CA ASN A 97 -10.23 -0.03 -10.60
C ASN A 97 -11.16 -0.99 -11.34
N HIS A 98 -11.42 -2.15 -10.75
CA HIS A 98 -12.33 -3.15 -11.31
C HIS A 98 -13.76 -2.60 -11.45
N GLN A 99 -14.25 -1.92 -10.41
CA GLN A 99 -15.56 -1.27 -10.45
C GLN A 99 -15.64 -0.21 -11.54
N MET A 100 -14.61 0.63 -11.73
CA MET A 100 -14.61 1.65 -12.78
C MET A 100 -14.63 1.05 -14.19
N PHE A 101 -13.89 -0.05 -14.41
CA PHE A 101 -13.84 -0.70 -15.71
C PHE A 101 -15.17 -1.38 -16.06
N TYR A 102 -15.72 -2.18 -15.15
CA TYR A 102 -16.95 -2.94 -15.38
C TYR A 102 -18.23 -2.14 -15.07
N LYS A 103 -18.12 -0.95 -14.49
CA LYS A 103 -19.22 -0.04 -14.16
C LYS A 103 -20.32 -0.76 -13.36
N ALA A 104 -21.59 -0.44 -13.61
CA ALA A 104 -22.75 -1.04 -12.95
C ALA A 104 -23.17 -2.42 -13.52
N SER A 105 -22.24 -3.15 -14.16
CA SER A 105 -22.52 -4.53 -14.58
C SER A 105 -22.39 -5.51 -13.41
N ASP A 106 -22.88 -6.74 -13.59
CA ASP A 106 -22.69 -7.83 -12.62
C ASP A 106 -21.21 -8.05 -12.26
N PHE A 107 -20.29 -7.81 -13.21
CA PHE A 107 -18.86 -7.88 -12.97
C PHE A 107 -18.36 -6.74 -12.07
N GLY A 108 -18.99 -5.56 -12.11
CA GLY A 108 -18.66 -4.47 -11.20
C GLY A 108 -19.02 -4.77 -9.75
N GLN A 109 -20.10 -5.53 -9.52
CA GLN A 109 -20.53 -5.94 -8.18
C GLN A 109 -19.49 -6.81 -7.47
N ILE A 110 -18.75 -7.64 -8.22
CA ILE A 110 -17.65 -8.47 -7.70
C ILE A 110 -16.58 -7.62 -6.98
N GLY A 111 -16.25 -6.44 -7.53
CA GLY A 111 -15.29 -5.53 -6.91
C GLY A 111 -15.80 -4.97 -5.58
N LEU A 112 -17.08 -4.59 -5.53
CA LEU A 112 -17.72 -4.08 -4.32
C LEU A 112 -17.80 -5.13 -3.21
N ASP A 113 -18.18 -6.36 -3.55
CA ASP A 113 -18.32 -7.46 -2.60
C ASP A 113 -16.96 -7.77 -1.96
N LEU A 114 -15.90 -7.85 -2.77
CA LEU A 114 -14.55 -8.14 -2.29
C LEU A 114 -13.95 -6.99 -1.47
N GLU A 115 -14.22 -5.73 -1.83
CA GLU A 115 -13.84 -4.57 -1.01
C GLU A 115 -14.54 -4.60 0.35
N ALA A 116 -15.83 -4.93 0.40
CA ALA A 116 -16.58 -5.01 1.65
C ALA A 116 -16.05 -6.13 2.58
N GLU A 117 -15.71 -7.29 2.03
CA GLU A 117 -15.07 -8.37 2.78
C GLU A 117 -13.69 -7.96 3.31
N PHE A 118 -12.88 -7.32 2.47
CA PHE A 118 -11.57 -6.79 2.84
C PHE A 118 -11.67 -5.78 4.00
N GLU A 119 -12.58 -4.81 3.93
CA GLU A 119 -12.78 -3.81 4.99
C GLU A 119 -13.28 -4.43 6.30
N LYS A 120 -14.14 -5.45 6.21
CA LYS A 120 -14.60 -6.22 7.38
C LYS A 120 -13.44 -6.92 8.07
N ASP A 121 -12.53 -7.52 7.30
CA ASP A 121 -11.36 -8.20 7.86
C ASP A 121 -10.29 -7.22 8.36
N LEU A 122 -10.08 -6.12 7.66
CA LEU A 122 -9.22 -5.02 8.12
C LEU A 122 -9.66 -4.54 9.50
N LYS A 123 -10.96 -4.28 9.67
CA LYS A 123 -11.52 -3.87 10.95
C LYS A 123 -11.24 -4.91 12.04
N LYS A 124 -11.45 -6.20 11.75
CA LYS A 124 -11.14 -7.26 12.73
C LYS A 124 -9.66 -7.36 13.09
N MET A 125 -8.74 -7.07 12.17
CA MET A 125 -7.30 -7.22 12.44
C MET A 125 -6.68 -6.02 13.17
N PHE A 126 -7.15 -4.81 12.85
CA PHE A 126 -6.53 -3.57 13.33
C PHE A 126 -7.37 -2.83 14.39
N THR A 127 -8.61 -3.26 14.64
CA THR A 127 -9.50 -2.65 15.65
C THR A 127 -9.66 -3.52 16.89
N VAL A 128 -8.85 -4.58 17.07
CA VAL A 128 -8.86 -5.37 18.31
C VAL A 128 -8.09 -4.63 19.39
N HIS A 129 -8.81 -3.74 20.06
CA HIS A 129 -8.74 -3.56 21.51
C HIS A 129 -10.18 -3.48 22.01
N GLU A 130 -10.67 -4.56 22.62
CA GLU A 130 -11.49 -4.56 23.85
C GLU A 130 -12.04 -5.96 24.12
N ALA A 131 -11.27 -6.72 24.90
CA ALA A 131 -11.79 -7.49 26.02
C ALA A 131 -10.63 -7.58 27.01
N ARG A 132 -10.65 -6.70 28.02
CA ARG A 132 -9.93 -6.93 29.27
C ARG A 132 -10.57 -8.09 30.01
#